data_AF-A0AAV2A723-F1
#
_entry.id   AF-A0AAV2A723-F1
#
_cell.length_a   1.000
_cell.length_b   1.000
_cell.length_c   1.000
_cell.angle_alpha   90.00
_cell.angle_beta   90.00
_cell.angle_gamma   90.00
#
_symmetry.space_group_name_H-M   'P 1'
#
loop_
_entity.id
_entity.type
_entity.pdbx_description
1 polymer ?
#
loop_
_entity_poly.entity_id
_entity_poly.type
_entity_poly.pdbx_seq_one_letter_code
_entity_poly.pdbx_strand_id
1 'polypeptide(L)'
;MDKTLKFTVFPAETELRRKWIAAIKRDNFTPTKYSKICQLHFNESDFLNTSKAVDPKTGNVIEVPLKIKKLRPGAIPSQFP
;
A
#
# COMPACT_ATOMS: atom_id res chain seq x y z
N MET A 1 22.56 10.25 -1.68
CA MET A 1 21.16 10.46 -2.12
C MET A 1 20.29 9.62 -1.23
N ASP A 2 19.57 10.29 -0.35
CA ASP A 2 18.97 9.74 0.85
C ASP A 2 17.64 9.08 0.46
N LYS A 3 17.70 7.79 0.14
CA LYS A 3 16.52 7.03 -0.24
C LYS A 3 15.70 6.78 1.04
N THR A 4 14.88 7.75 1.44
CA THR A 4 13.99 7.63 2.61
C THR A 4 13.08 6.42 2.42
N LEU A 5 13.36 5.34 3.13
CA LEU A 5 12.55 4.14 3.14
C LEU A 5 11.18 4.47 3.74
N LYS A 6 10.15 4.27 2.94
CA LYS A 6 8.76 4.40 3.40
C LYS A 6 8.25 3.03 3.82
N PHE A 7 7.42 3.01 4.85
CA PHE A 7 6.88 1.79 5.42
C PHE A 7 5.35 1.82 5.40
N THR A 8 4.75 0.68 5.12
CA THR A 8 3.31 0.44 5.18
C THR A 8 3.00 -0.55 6.31
N VAL A 9 1.92 -0.30 7.04
CA VAL A 9 1.44 -1.20 8.09
C VAL A 9 0.64 -2.35 7.48
N PHE A 10 0.53 -3.46 8.20
CA PHE A 10 -0.36 -4.53 7.78
C PHE A 10 -1.82 -4.05 7.72
N PRO A 11 -2.58 -4.49 6.71
CA PRO A 11 -3.99 -4.13 6.59
C PRO A 11 -4.80 -4.72 7.74
N ALA A 12 -5.84 -3.99 8.15
CA ALA A 12 -6.83 -4.47 9.13
C ALA A 12 -7.70 -5.60 8.56
N GLU A 13 -7.90 -5.60 7.23
CA GLU A 13 -8.67 -6.63 6.52
C GLU A 13 -8.00 -8.00 6.63
N THR A 14 -8.72 -8.97 7.19
CA THR A 14 -8.17 -10.29 7.55
C THR A 14 -7.67 -11.05 6.34
N GLU A 15 -8.45 -11.03 5.26
CA GLU A 15 -8.11 -11.74 4.02
C GLU A 15 -6.87 -11.15 3.33
N LEU A 16 -6.79 -9.82 3.26
CA LEU A 16 -5.64 -9.15 2.66
C LEU A 16 -4.38 -9.35 3.52
N ARG A 17 -4.53 -9.30 4.85
CA ARG A 17 -3.44 -9.59 5.79
C ARG A 17 -2.91 -11.01 5.62
N ARG A 18 -3.78 -12.00 5.45
CA ARG A 18 -3.39 -13.39 5.18
C ARG A 18 -2.58 -13.50 3.89
N LYS A 19 -3.01 -12.82 2.82
CA LYS A 19 -2.27 -12.77 1.55
C LYS A 19 -0.89 -12.16 1.70
N TRP A 20 -0.75 -11.10 2.51
CA TRP A 20 0.55 -10.50 2.80
C TRP A 20 1.47 -11.46 3.54
N ILE A 21 0.97 -12.14 4.58
CA ILE A 21 1.75 -13.14 5.34
C ILE A 21 2.23 -14.26 4.41
N ALA A 22 1.35 -14.77 3.55
CA ALA A 22 1.69 -15.80 2.58
C ALA A 22 2.75 -15.33 1.56
N ALA A 23 2.67 -14.06 1.13
CA ALA A 23 3.62 -13.50 0.17
C ALA A 23 5.02 -13.27 0.76
N ILE A 24 5.12 -12.93 2.05
CA ILE A 24 6.40 -12.73 2.74
C ILE A 24 7.19 -14.04 2.87
N LYS A 25 6.52 -15.20 2.83
CA LYS A 25 7.14 -16.54 2.89
C LYS A 25 8.13 -16.72 4.05
N ARG A 26 7.85 -16.09 5.19
CA ARG A 26 8.67 -16.22 6.40
C ARG A 26 8.02 -17.21 7.36
N ASP A 27 8.74 -18.27 7.68
CA ASP A 27 8.28 -19.28 8.63
C ASP A 27 8.06 -18.68 10.02
N ASN A 28 6.99 -19.12 10.68
CA ASN A 28 6.61 -18.70 12.03
C ASN A 28 6.46 -17.18 12.21
N PHE A 29 6.10 -16.45 11.15
CA PHE A 29 5.91 -15.01 11.21
C PHE A 29 4.47 -14.62 11.54
N THR A 30 4.28 -13.99 12.70
CA THR A 30 3.01 -13.40 13.12
C THR A 30 3.13 -11.88 13.15
N PRO A 31 2.46 -11.14 12.24
CA PRO A 31 2.52 -9.70 12.23
C PRO A 31 1.82 -9.12 13.47
N THR A 32 2.47 -8.16 14.12
CA THR A 32 1.93 -7.36 15.22
C THR A 32 1.43 -6.01 14.71
N LYS A 33 0.79 -5.21 15.57
CA LYS A 33 0.39 -3.83 15.24
C LYS A 33 1.55 -2.91 14.86
N TYR A 34 2.78 -3.28 15.21
CA TYR A 34 4.00 -2.54 14.89
C TYR A 34 4.75 -3.12 13.69
N SER A 35 4.30 -4.27 13.17
CA SER A 35 4.90 -4.87 11.98
C SER A 35 4.60 -3.99 10.76
N LYS A 36 5.65 -3.69 10.00
CA LYS A 36 5.59 -2.88 8.79
C LYS A 36 6.38 -3.54 7.68
N ILE A 37 5.98 -3.27 6.45
CA ILE A 37 6.65 -3.70 5.23
C ILE A 37 7.20 -2.46 4.54
N CYS A 38 8.43 -2.49 4.02
CA CYS A 38 8.93 -1.37 3.25
C CYS A 38 8.20 -1.28 1.90
N GLN A 39 7.92 -0.07 1.43
CA GLN A 39 7.19 0.16 0.17
C GLN A 39 7.93 -0.40 -1.06
N LEU A 40 9.22 -0.71 -0.94
CA LEU A 40 10.01 -1.36 -2.00
C LEU A 40 9.53 -2.80 -2.29
N HIS A 41 8.79 -3.42 -1.37
CA HIS A 41 8.24 -4.76 -1.58
C HIS A 41 6.98 -4.77 -2.48
N PHE A 42 6.53 -3.61 -2.95
CA PHE A 42 5.36 -3.43 -3.83
C PHE A 42 5.79 -2.88 -5.19
N ASN A 43 5.00 -3.14 -6.23
CA ASN A 43 5.25 -2.57 -7.55
C ASN A 43 4.76 -1.12 -7.58
N GLU A 44 5.32 -0.30 -8.48
CA GLU A 44 4.87 1.10 -8.63
C GLU A 44 3.40 1.20 -9.03
N SER A 45 2.89 0.21 -9.76
CA SER A 45 1.48 0.08 -10.15
C SER A 45 0.54 -0.13 -8.96
N ASP A 46 1.04 -0.66 -7.83
CA ASP A 46 0.25 -0.92 -6.63
C ASP A 46 -0.03 0.36 -5.84
N PHE A 47 0.59 1.49 -6.21
CA PHE A 47 0.39 2.77 -5.57
C PHE A 47 -0.63 3.66 -6.31
N LEU A 48 -1.42 4.37 -5.52
CA LEU A 48 -2.25 5.48 -5.95
C LEU A 48 -1.39 6.75 -5.91
N ASN A 49 -1.18 7.33 -7.10
CA ASN A 49 -0.45 8.58 -7.27
C ASN A 49 -1.39 9.79 -7.29
N THR A 50 -2.69 9.57 -7.52
CA THR A 50 -3.69 10.61 -7.64
C THR A 50 -4.95 10.27 -6.85
N SER A 51 -5.69 11.30 -6.45
CA SER A 51 -7.02 11.19 -5.84
C SER A 51 -8.03 11.87 -6.76
N LYS A 52 -9.14 11.19 -7.01
CA LYS A 52 -10.26 11.71 -7.80
C LYS A 52 -11.35 12.17 -6.85
N ALA A 53 -11.79 13.41 -7.00
CA ALA A 53 -12.94 13.97 -6.29
C ALA A 53 -13.94 14.50 -7.31
N VAL A 54 -15.23 14.26 -7.08
CA VAL A 54 -16.30 14.82 -7.92
C VAL A 54 -16.78 16.10 -7.26
N ASP A 55 -16.80 17.20 -8.00
CA ASP A 55 -17.44 18.44 -7.56
C ASP A 55 -18.97 18.26 -7.62
N PRO A 56 -19.69 18.30 -6.49
CA PRO A 56 -21.13 18.07 -6.47
C PRO A 56 -21.94 19.15 -7.19
N LYS A 57 -21.36 20.34 -7.44
CA LYS A 57 -22.06 21.43 -8.15
C LYS A 57 -21.96 21.33 -9.66
N THR A 58 -20.79 20.91 -10.16
CA THR A 58 -20.49 20.91 -11.60
C THR A 58 -20.44 19.52 -12.21
N GLY A 59 -20.40 18.46 -11.38
CA GLY A 59 -20.21 17.08 -11.84
C GLY A 59 -18.79 16.80 -12.35
N ASN A 60 -17.88 17.77 -12.27
CA ASN A 60 -16.52 17.62 -12.79
C ASN A 60 -15.68 16.71 -11.89
N VAL A 61 -14.85 15.87 -12.51
CA VAL A 61 -13.88 15.01 -11.81
C VAL A 61 -12.56 15.75 -11.71
N ILE A 62 -12.17 16.13 -10.49
CA ILE A 62 -10.89 16.77 -10.18
C ILE A 62 -9.90 15.67 -9.79
N GLU A 63 -8.83 15.53 -10.56
CA GLU A 63 -7.73 14.61 -10.25
C GLU A 63 -6.54 15.39 -9.69
N VAL A 64 -6.19 15.11 -8.42
CA VAL A 64 -5.09 15.79 -7.73
C VAL A 64 -3.98 14.80 -7.36
N PRO A 65 -2.69 15.18 -7.51
CA PRO A 65 -1.58 14.31 -7.12
C PRO A 65 -1.51 14.16 -5.59
N LEU A 66 -1.30 12.92 -5.13
CA LEU A 66 -1.13 12.60 -3.73
C LEU A 66 0.32 12.83 -3.29
N LYS A 67 0.51 13.65 -2.25
CA LYS A 67 1.84 13.86 -1.62
C LYS A 67 2.40 12.57 -1.00
N ILE A 68 1.53 11.69 -0.50
CA ILE A 68 1.89 10.38 0.06
C ILE A 68 1.29 9.30 -0.83
N LYS A 69 2.15 8.48 -1.45
CA LYS A 69 1.76 7.28 -2.19
C LYS A 69 1.03 6.32 -1.26
N LYS A 70 -0.26 6.11 -1.50
CA LYS A 70 -1.10 5.13 -0.80
C LYS A 70 -1.14 3.84 -1.61
N LEU A 71 -1.28 2.70 -0.94
CA LEU A 71 -1.51 1.44 -1.65
C LEU A 71 -2.94 1.38 -2.18
N ARG A 72 -3.11 0.77 -3.34
CA ARG A 72 -4.41 0.40 -3.88
C ARG A 72 -5.09 -0.59 -2.93
N PRO A 73 -6.43 -0.56 -2.82
CA PRO A 73 -7.17 -1.60 -2.13
C PRO A 73 -6.81 -2.97 -2.72
N GLY A 74 -6.41 -3.92 -1.88
CA GLY A 74 -6.05 -5.26 -2.32
C GLY A 74 -4.62 -5.44 -2.86
N ALA A 75 -3.77 -4.41 -2.84
CA ALA A 75 -2.36 -4.56 -3.20
C ALA A 75 -1.66 -5.59 -2.30
N ILE A 76 -0.84 -6.46 -2.88
CA ILE A 76 -0.10 -7.54 -2.20
C ILE A 76 1.39 -7.33 -2.46
N PRO A 77 2.25 -7.36 -1.43
CA PRO A 77 3.70 -7.26 -1.65
C PRO A 77 4.16 -8.48 -2.45
N SER A 78 5.01 -8.25 -3.44
CA SER A 78 5.48 -9.29 -4.36
C SER A 78 6.99 -9.29 -4.59
N GLN A 79 7.67 -8.22 -4.20
CA GLN A 79 9.12 -8.08 -4.37
C GLN A 79 9.81 -8.52 -3.08
N PHE A 80 10.18 -9.79 -2.95
CA PHE A 80 10.99 -10.30 -1.83
C PHE A 80 12.30 -10.87 -2.37
N PRO A 81 13.42 -10.75 -1.63
CA PRO A 81 14.69 -11.36 -2.02
C PRO A 81 14.63 -12.89 -2.04
#